data_AF-A0A380Z220-F1
#
_entry.id   AF-A0A380Z220-F1
#
_cell.length_a   1.000
_cell.length_b   1.000
_cell.length_c   1.000
_cell.angle_alpha   90.00
_cell.angle_beta   90.00
_cell.angle_gamma   90.00
#
_symmetry.space_group_name_H-M   'P 1'
#
loop_
_entity.id
_entity.type
_entity.pdbx_description
1 polymer ?
#
loop_
_entity_poly.entity_id
_entity_poly.type
_entity_poly.pdbx_seq_one_letter_code
_entity_poly.pdbx_strand_id
1 'polypeptide(L)'
;MQVLPQPHTWDLHGGKEISVEDLMKEVVSYRHFMNASGGGVTASGGEAVLQAEFVRDWFRACKKEGINTCLDTNGFVRHYDEVIDELLEVTDLVLLDLKELNDRVHQNLIGVPNKLPLNLPDICKNAINVFGFATLLYQAGRTVMKTCICSGNLFKI
;
A
#
# COMPACT_ATOMS: atom_id res chain seq x y z
N MET A 1 3.84 -6.00 -18.37
CA MET A 1 3.96 -5.39 -17.02
C MET A 1 4.19 -6.47 -15.97
N GLN A 2 5.34 -6.51 -15.29
CA GLN A 2 5.69 -7.59 -14.35
C GLN A 2 4.95 -7.44 -13.01
N VAL A 3 4.06 -8.40 -12.69
CA VAL A 3 3.60 -8.61 -11.31
C VAL A 3 4.80 -9.10 -10.51
N LEU A 4 5.27 -8.27 -9.57
CA LEU A 4 6.37 -8.64 -8.68
C LEU A 4 6.03 -9.92 -7.90
N PRO A 5 7.04 -10.73 -7.53
CA PRO A 5 6.80 -11.96 -6.81
C PRO A 5 6.03 -11.66 -5.52
N GLN A 6 5.07 -12.51 -5.21
CA GLN A 6 4.38 -12.49 -3.92
C GLN A 6 5.45 -12.60 -2.81
N PRO A 7 5.27 -11.96 -1.64
CA PRO A 7 6.28 -11.97 -0.56
C PRO A 7 6.67 -13.38 -0.06
N HIS A 8 5.93 -14.42 -0.45
CA HIS A 8 6.23 -15.82 -0.16
C HIS A 8 7.16 -16.53 -1.16
N THR A 9 7.39 -15.98 -2.36
CA THR A 9 8.33 -16.54 -3.34
C THR A 9 9.64 -15.77 -3.31
N TRP A 10 10.67 -16.36 -2.70
CA TRP A 10 12.04 -15.84 -2.60
C TRP A 10 12.78 -15.80 -3.95
N ASP A 11 12.04 -15.85 -5.07
CA ASP A 11 12.58 -15.84 -6.42
C ASP A 11 12.62 -14.40 -6.93
N LEU A 12 13.81 -13.83 -6.91
CA LEU A 12 14.08 -12.47 -7.40
C LEU A 12 14.02 -12.36 -8.94
N HIS A 13 13.90 -13.49 -9.65
CA HIS A 13 13.68 -13.56 -11.09
C HIS A 13 12.23 -13.92 -11.45
N GLY A 14 11.37 -14.06 -10.44
CA GLY A 14 9.95 -14.32 -10.61
C GLY A 14 9.17 -13.05 -10.96
N GLY A 15 8.21 -13.21 -11.85
CA GLY A 15 7.21 -12.18 -12.14
C GLY A 15 6.47 -12.53 -13.42
N LYS A 16 5.15 -12.50 -13.40
CA LYS A 16 4.35 -12.75 -14.60
C LYS A 16 3.95 -11.42 -15.19
N GLU A 17 4.13 -11.26 -16.50
CA GLU A 17 3.52 -10.13 -17.16
C GLU A 17 2.00 -10.30 -17.24
N ILE A 18 1.25 -9.34 -16.68
CA ILE A 18 -0.21 -9.34 -16.72
C ILE A 18 -0.71 -7.99 -17.23
N SER A 19 -1.82 -8.03 -17.97
CA SER A 19 -2.58 -6.84 -18.33
C SER A 19 -3.61 -6.52 -17.23
N VAL A 20 -4.10 -5.28 -17.20
CA VAL A 20 -5.21 -4.91 -16.29
C VAL A 20 -6.44 -5.73 -16.64
N GLU A 21 -6.69 -5.97 -17.92
CA GLU A 21 -7.82 -6.76 -18.40
C GLU A 21 -7.76 -8.21 -17.89
N ASP A 22 -6.59 -8.84 -17.92
CA ASP A 22 -6.42 -10.20 -17.44
C ASP A 22 -6.52 -10.28 -15.92
N LEU A 23 -5.94 -9.31 -15.21
CA LEU A 23 -6.06 -9.22 -13.76
C LEU A 23 -7.51 -9.02 -13.32
N MET A 24 -8.27 -8.19 -14.04
CA MET A 24 -9.69 -7.96 -13.74
C MET A 24 -10.55 -9.20 -13.95
N LYS A 25 -10.25 -10.06 -14.95
CA LYS A 25 -10.95 -11.35 -15.12
C LYS A 25 -10.81 -12.22 -13.87
N GLU A 26 -9.62 -12.26 -13.28
CA GLU A 26 -9.38 -13.00 -12.05
C GLU A 26 -10.10 -12.33 -10.87
N VAL A 27 -9.92 -11.03 -10.66
CA VAL A 27 -10.54 -10.28 -9.54
C VAL A 27 -12.06 -10.42 -9.52
N VAL A 28 -12.73 -10.27 -10.67
CA VAL A 28 -14.20 -10.36 -10.76
C VAL A 28 -14.70 -11.76 -10.39
N SER A 29 -13.92 -12.81 -10.64
CA SER A 29 -14.28 -14.18 -10.23
C SER A 29 -14.40 -14.32 -8.70
N TYR A 30 -13.69 -13.49 -7.93
CA TYR A 30 -13.73 -13.47 -6.46
C TYR A 30 -14.74 -12.48 -5.86
N ARG A 31 -15.55 -11.81 -6.69
CA ARG A 31 -16.48 -10.75 -6.26
C ARG A 31 -17.42 -11.16 -5.13
N HIS A 32 -17.91 -12.40 -5.15
CA HIS A 32 -18.80 -12.90 -4.10
C HIS A 32 -18.13 -12.91 -2.72
N PHE A 33 -16.83 -13.24 -2.65
CA PHE A 33 -16.07 -13.22 -1.40
C PHE A 33 -15.83 -11.80 -0.90
N MET A 34 -15.46 -10.88 -1.81
CA MET A 34 -15.24 -9.47 -1.46
C MET A 34 -16.52 -8.82 -0.94
N ASN A 35 -17.66 -9.07 -1.58
CA ASN A 35 -18.95 -8.53 -1.13
C ASN A 35 -19.36 -9.10 0.24
N ALA A 36 -19.09 -10.38 0.50
CA ALA A 36 -19.45 -11.02 1.77
C ALA A 36 -18.63 -10.50 2.95
N SER A 37 -17.36 -10.15 2.73
CA SER A 37 -16.49 -9.60 3.78
C SER A 37 -16.55 -8.07 3.88
N GLY A 38 -17.16 -7.38 2.91
CA GLY A 38 -17.02 -5.93 2.75
C GLY A 38 -15.61 -5.50 2.31
N GLY A 39 -14.79 -6.45 1.85
CA GLY A 39 -13.42 -6.24 1.44
C GLY A 39 -13.29 -5.67 0.02
N GLY A 40 -12.13 -5.92 -0.59
CA GLY A 40 -11.79 -5.42 -1.91
C GLY A 40 -10.46 -5.97 -2.38
N VAL A 41 -9.79 -5.22 -3.26
CA VAL A 41 -8.45 -5.55 -3.74
C VAL A 41 -7.40 -4.73 -3.00
N THR A 42 -6.23 -5.32 -2.81
CA THR A 42 -5.08 -4.63 -2.24
C THR A 42 -3.88 -4.72 -3.19
N ALA A 43 -3.36 -3.57 -3.61
CA ALA A 43 -2.06 -3.50 -4.29
C ALA A 43 -0.96 -3.52 -3.22
N SER A 44 -0.27 -4.65 -3.11
CA SER A 44 0.86 -4.89 -2.18
C SER A 44 2.06 -5.47 -2.97
N GLY A 45 3.04 -6.04 -2.28
CA GLY A 45 4.24 -6.66 -2.86
C GLY A 45 5.52 -5.95 -2.43
N GLY A 46 6.47 -5.78 -3.36
CA GLY A 46 7.75 -5.10 -3.08
C GLY A 46 7.57 -3.61 -2.81
N GLU A 47 7.14 -2.85 -3.83
CA GLU A 47 6.69 -1.47 -3.68
C GLU A 47 5.71 -1.14 -4.81
N ALA A 48 4.42 -1.12 -4.49
CA ALA A 48 3.36 -0.91 -5.48
C ALA A 48 3.47 0.47 -6.17
N VAL A 49 4.04 1.46 -5.47
CA VAL A 49 4.25 2.81 -6.02
C VAL A 49 5.27 2.82 -7.17
N LEU A 50 6.18 1.84 -7.27
CA LEU A 50 7.08 1.73 -8.44
C LEU A 50 6.33 1.45 -9.75
N GLN A 51 5.08 1.00 -9.66
CA GLN A 51 4.22 0.66 -10.77
C GLN A 51 2.93 1.51 -10.74
N ALA A 52 3.03 2.76 -10.28
CA ALA A 52 1.88 3.62 -9.99
C ALA A 52 0.88 3.75 -11.15
N GLU A 53 1.34 3.89 -12.40
CA GLU A 53 0.47 4.00 -13.57
C GLU A 53 -0.44 2.77 -13.74
N PHE A 54 0.13 1.56 -13.59
CA PHE A 54 -0.62 0.32 -13.70
C PHE A 54 -1.56 0.12 -12.52
N VAL A 55 -1.09 0.40 -11.29
CA VAL A 55 -1.92 0.30 -10.10
C VAL A 55 -3.11 1.26 -10.20
N ARG A 56 -2.88 2.49 -10.67
CA ARG A 56 -3.92 3.47 -10.95
C ARG A 56 -4.93 2.93 -11.95
N ASP A 57 -4.47 2.40 -13.08
CA ASP A 57 -5.37 1.92 -14.13
C ASP A 57 -6.15 0.68 -13.69
N TRP A 58 -5.53 -0.18 -12.90
CA TRP A 58 -6.19 -1.31 -12.25
C TRP A 58 -7.24 -0.86 -11.24
N PHE A 59 -6.92 0.10 -10.36
CA PHE A 59 -7.87 0.66 -9.40
C PHE A 59 -9.04 1.36 -10.10
N ARG A 60 -8.79 2.11 -11.18
CA ARG A 60 -9.84 2.67 -12.04
C ARG A 60 -10.78 1.58 -12.56
N ALA A 61 -10.25 0.43 -12.97
CA ALA A 61 -11.07 -0.70 -13.41
C ALA A 61 -11.87 -1.33 -12.25
N CYS A 62 -11.27 -1.50 -11.07
CA CYS A 62 -11.95 -1.98 -9.87
C CYS A 62 -13.09 -1.05 -9.44
N LYS A 63 -12.86 0.27 -9.47
CA LYS A 63 -13.86 1.29 -9.14
C LYS A 63 -15.08 1.25 -10.07
N LYS A 64 -14.87 1.05 -11.38
CA LYS A 64 -15.96 0.88 -12.35
C LYS A 64 -16.84 -0.33 -12.02
N GLU A 65 -16.26 -1.36 -11.42
CA GLU A 65 -16.97 -2.54 -10.93
C GLU A 65 -17.53 -2.38 -9.51
N GLY A 66 -17.34 -1.23 -8.85
CA GLY A 66 -17.78 -1.00 -7.46
C GLY A 66 -16.99 -1.80 -6.42
N ILE A 67 -15.72 -2.11 -6.69
CA ILE A 67 -14.83 -2.83 -5.80
C ILE A 67 -13.97 -1.84 -5.00
N ASN A 68 -13.86 -2.03 -3.69
CA ASN A 68 -13.00 -1.22 -2.82
C ASN A 68 -11.52 -1.46 -3.13
N THR A 69 -10.72 -0.41 -3.00
CA THR A 69 -9.31 -0.37 -3.41
C THR A 69 -8.40 0.02 -2.26
N CYS A 70 -7.34 -0.77 -2.04
CA CYS A 70 -6.41 -0.56 -0.95
C CYS A 70 -4.97 -0.52 -1.47
N LEU A 71 -4.23 0.56 -1.19
CA LEU A 71 -2.81 0.67 -1.50
C LEU A 71 -1.97 0.30 -0.28
N ASP A 72 -1.10 -0.69 -0.39
CA ASP A 72 -0.15 -1.08 0.65
C ASP A 72 1.28 -0.67 0.23
N THR A 73 1.85 0.28 0.97
CA THR A 73 3.14 0.92 0.64
C THR A 73 3.93 1.25 1.90
N ASN A 74 5.27 1.26 1.79
CA ASN A 74 6.13 1.82 2.83
C ASN A 74 6.25 3.35 2.73
N GLY A 75 5.61 3.99 1.75
CA GLY A 75 5.60 5.43 1.55
C GLY A 75 6.92 6.01 1.03
N PHE A 76 7.81 5.18 0.49
CA PHE A 76 9.07 5.62 -0.11
C PHE A 76 8.87 6.18 -1.53
N VAL A 77 8.11 7.27 -1.61
CA VAL A 77 7.83 8.00 -2.86
C VAL A 77 8.95 9.01 -3.10
N ARG A 78 9.86 8.74 -4.04
CA ARG A 78 10.99 9.64 -4.34
C ARG A 78 10.57 10.92 -5.07
N HIS A 79 9.58 10.80 -5.94
CA HIS A 79 9.03 11.89 -6.75
C HIS A 79 7.52 11.84 -6.63
N TYR A 80 6.92 12.92 -6.11
CA TYR A 80 5.48 13.13 -6.20
C TYR A 80 5.21 13.80 -7.55
N ASP A 81 4.53 13.08 -8.42
CA ASP A 81 4.05 13.53 -9.72
C ASP A 81 2.52 13.36 -9.80
N GLU A 82 1.94 13.84 -10.90
CA GLU A 82 0.49 13.78 -11.14
C GLU A 82 -0.06 12.35 -11.12
N VAL A 83 0.76 11.34 -11.43
CA VAL A 83 0.35 9.93 -11.39
C VAL A 83 0.07 9.46 -9.96
N ILE A 84 0.83 9.94 -8.98
CA ILE A 84 0.57 9.63 -7.57
C ILE A 84 -0.75 10.25 -7.11
N ASP A 85 -1.04 11.48 -7.51
CA ASP A 85 -2.31 12.13 -7.19
C ASP A 85 -3.47 11.36 -7.82
N GLU A 86 -3.38 11.01 -9.11
CA GLU A 86 -4.39 10.20 -9.80
C GLU A 86 -4.58 8.81 -9.17
N LEU A 87 -3.50 8.17 -8.69
CA LEU A 87 -3.55 6.89 -7.97
C LEU A 87 -4.29 7.05 -6.65
N LEU A 88 -3.96 8.08 -5.88
CA LEU A 88 -4.57 8.36 -4.60
C LEU A 88 -6.07 8.68 -4.75
N GLU A 89 -6.49 9.43 -5.77
CA GLU A 89 -7.91 9.69 -6.06
C GLU A 89 -8.75 8.43 -6.26
N VAL A 90 -8.15 7.36 -6.78
CA VAL A 90 -8.82 6.08 -7.03
C VAL A 90 -8.56 5.04 -5.95
N THR A 91 -7.96 5.43 -4.82
CA THR A 91 -7.65 4.59 -3.67
C THR A 91 -8.59 4.89 -2.49
N ASP A 92 -9.24 3.88 -1.91
CA ASP A 92 -10.12 4.05 -0.73
C ASP A 92 -9.35 4.07 0.59
N LEU A 93 -8.29 3.27 0.66
CA LEU A 93 -7.52 3.02 1.87
C LEU A 93 -6.03 2.94 1.52
N VAL A 94 -5.19 3.64 2.27
CA VAL A 94 -3.73 3.47 2.21
C VAL A 94 -3.27 2.79 3.49
N LEU A 95 -2.68 1.61 3.37
CA LEU A 95 -1.90 0.96 4.42
C LEU A 95 -0.47 1.46 4.29
N LEU A 96 -0.02 2.22 5.29
CA LEU A 96 1.31 2.80 5.32
C LEU A 96 2.18 2.05 6.34
N ASP A 97 3.25 1.40 5.89
CA ASP A 97 4.19 0.72 6.79
C ASP A 97 5.26 1.70 7.31
N LEU A 98 5.04 2.25 8.50
CA LEU A 98 5.98 3.14 9.19
C LEU A 98 6.94 2.33 10.06
N LYS A 99 8.10 1.98 9.52
CA LYS A 99 9.00 1.04 10.19
C LYS A 99 9.64 1.57 11.47
N GLU A 100 9.86 2.89 11.59
CA GLU A 100 10.44 3.52 12.79
C GLU A 100 10.27 5.05 12.72
N LEU A 101 9.81 5.67 13.83
CA LEU A 101 9.58 7.12 13.91
C LEU A 101 10.86 7.90 14.22
N ASN A 102 11.80 7.29 14.93
CA ASN A 102 13.10 7.90 15.17
C ASN A 102 13.99 7.78 13.92
N ASP A 103 14.22 8.89 13.23
CA ASP A 103 14.97 8.92 11.97
C ASP A 103 16.37 8.27 12.09
N ARG A 104 17.06 8.48 13.23
CA ARG A 104 18.39 7.87 13.45
C ARG A 104 18.31 6.35 13.57
N VAL A 105 17.28 5.84 14.24
CA VAL A 105 17.06 4.39 14.37
C VAL A 105 16.56 3.80 13.04
N HIS A 106 15.70 4.52 12.32
CA HIS A 106 15.23 4.15 10.99
C HIS A 106 16.39 4.02 10.00
N GLN A 107 17.31 4.99 9.99
CA GLN A 107 18.52 4.93 9.16
C GLN A 107 19.39 3.72 9.51
N ASN A 108 19.53 3.37 10.79
CA ASN A 108 20.30 2.20 11.20
C ASN A 108 19.64 0.87 10.82
N LEU A 109 18.30 0.81 10.80
CA LEU A 109 17.53 -0.40 10.53
C LEU A 109 17.26 -0.63 9.03
N ILE A 110 16.89 0.43 8.31
CA ILE A 110 16.41 0.40 6.92
C ILE A 110 17.49 0.93 5.96
N GLY A 111 18.46 1.70 6.44
CA GLY A 111 19.52 2.29 5.62
C GLY A 111 19.14 3.61 4.94
N VAL A 112 17.92 4.13 5.17
CA VAL A 112 17.42 5.38 4.59
C VAL A 112 16.71 6.25 5.64
N PRO A 113 16.62 7.58 5.47
CA PRO A 113 15.84 8.45 6.35
C PRO A 113 14.33 8.20 6.26
N ASN A 114 13.58 8.46 7.33
CA ASN A 114 12.12 8.25 7.38
C ASN A 114 11.29 9.46 6.88
N LYS A 115 11.94 10.49 6.33
CA LYS A 115 11.26 11.71 5.86
C LYS A 115 10.21 11.46 4.77
N LEU A 116 10.49 10.53 3.83
CA LEU A 116 9.57 10.26 2.73
C LEU A 116 8.27 9.56 3.20
N PRO A 117 8.35 8.46 3.99
CA PRO A 117 7.15 7.86 4.59
C PRO A 117 6.33 8.83 5.45
N LEU A 118 6.98 9.76 6.16
CA LEU A 118 6.29 10.74 7.02
C LEU A 118 5.55 11.84 6.24
N ASN A 119 5.92 12.10 4.97
CA ASN A 119 5.25 13.10 4.15
C ASN A 119 3.96 12.57 3.51
N LEU A 120 3.83 11.26 3.30
CA LEU A 120 2.67 10.67 2.62
C LEU A 120 1.34 10.92 3.37
N PRO A 121 1.25 10.78 4.71
CA PRO A 121 0.03 11.13 5.44
C PRO A 121 -0.40 12.57 5.22
N ASP A 122 0.55 13.52 5.15
CA ASP A 122 0.25 14.94 4.93
C ASP A 122 -0.35 15.20 3.55
N ILE A 123 0.00 14.38 2.56
CA ILE A 123 -0.49 14.45 1.18
C ILE A 123 -1.86 13.78 1.05
N CYS A 124 -2.09 12.67 1.77
CA CYS A 124 -3.37 11.96 1.80
C CYS A 124 -4.47 12.68 2.60
N LYS A 125 -4.17 13.77 3.31
CA LYS A 125 -5.02 14.45 4.32
C LYS A 125 -6.44 14.83 3.88
N ASN A 126 -6.75 14.86 2.59
CA ASN A 126 -8.00 15.42 2.10
C ASN A 126 -9.07 14.43 1.64
N ALA A 127 -8.79 13.13 1.51
CA ALA A 127 -9.83 12.21 0.99
C ALA A 127 -9.67 10.72 1.36
N ILE A 128 -8.55 10.31 1.96
CA ILE A 128 -8.18 8.90 2.03
C ILE A 128 -7.91 8.49 3.47
N ASN A 129 -8.47 7.35 3.87
CA ASN A 129 -8.14 6.76 5.15
C ASN A 129 -6.71 6.22 5.08
N VAL A 130 -5.83 6.67 5.97
CA VAL A 130 -4.47 6.13 6.08
C VAL A 130 -4.38 5.32 7.38
N PHE A 131 -3.99 4.05 7.25
CA PHE A 131 -3.74 3.16 8.36
C PHE A 131 -2.25 2.88 8.45
N GLY A 132 -1.58 3.57 9.37
CA GLY A 132 -0.16 3.42 9.62
C GLY A 132 0.13 2.29 10.59
N PHE A 133 1.03 1.37 10.26
CA PHE A 133 1.60 0.46 11.25
C PHE A 133 2.98 0.97 11.65
N ALA A 134 3.08 1.55 12.85
CA ALA A 134 4.37 1.92 13.42
C ALA A 134 4.98 0.73 14.15
N THR A 135 6.17 0.27 13.72
CA THR A 135 6.93 -0.75 14.44
C THR A 135 7.97 -0.06 15.33
N LEU A 136 7.70 0.08 16.62
CA LEU A 136 8.70 0.62 17.56
C LEU A 136 9.62 -0.53 18.01
N LEU A 137 10.87 -0.49 17.58
CA LEU A 137 11.89 -1.44 18.06
C LEU A 137 12.56 -0.88 19.31
N TYR A 138 12.01 -1.24 20.48
CA TYR A 138 12.67 -0.95 21.76
C TYR A 138 13.93 -1.83 21.90
N GLN A 139 15.11 -1.21 21.86
CA GLN A 139 16.38 -1.89 22.10
C GLN A 139 16.55 -2.23 23.59
N ALA A 140 15.87 -3.27 24.07
CA ALA A 140 16.16 -3.99 25.33
C ALA A 140 15.35 -5.29 25.45
N GLY A 141 15.34 -6.14 24.41
CA GLY A 141 14.77 -7.50 24.49
C GLY A 141 13.28 -7.61 24.14
N ARG A 142 13.02 -7.81 22.85
CA ARG A 142 11.85 -8.51 22.26
C ARG A 142 10.46 -8.13 22.78
N THR A 143 10.02 -6.91 22.48
CA THR A 143 8.58 -6.66 22.28
C THR A 143 8.42 -5.78 21.03
N VAL A 144 7.73 -6.30 20.02
CA VAL A 144 7.30 -5.52 18.85
C VAL A 144 5.93 -4.94 19.19
N MET A 145 5.88 -3.66 19.55
CA MET A 145 4.61 -2.94 19.62
C MET A 145 4.29 -2.44 18.21
N LYS A 146 3.21 -2.98 17.62
CA LYS A 146 2.57 -2.40 16.45
C LYS A 146 1.59 -1.35 16.94
N THR A 147 1.91 -0.08 16.73
CA THR A 147 0.98 1.02 17.02
C THR A 147 0.27 1.40 15.72
N CYS A 148 -1.05 1.32 15.72
CA CYS A 148 -1.87 1.83 14.63
C CYS A 148 -1.97 3.35 14.72
N ILE A 149 -1.59 4.05 13.66
CA ILE A 149 -1.78 5.50 13.51
C ILE A 149 -2.82 5.70 12.40
N CYS A 150 -4.04 6.09 12.77
CA CYS A 150 -5.08 6.44 11.79
C CYS A 150 -5.12 7.95 11.57
N SER A 151 -5.01 8.40 10.32
CA SER A 151 -5.50 9.72 9.93
C SER A 151 -6.75 9.52 9.05
N GLY A 152 -7.95 9.75 9.60
CA GLY A 152 -9.23 9.56 8.92
C GLY A 152 -10.36 9.06 9.84
N ASN A 153 -11.59 9.05 9.32
CA ASN A 153 -12.74 8.49 10.03
C ASN A 153 -12.56 6.98 10.21
N LEU A 154 -12.63 6.54 11.46
CA LEU A 154 -12.39 5.19 11.94
C LEU A 154 -13.19 4.12 11.15
N PHE A 155 -12.55 3.37 10.26
CA PHE A 155 -13.09 2.11 9.77
C PHE A 155 -12.80 1.01 10.80
N LYS A 156 -13.84 0.27 11.18
CA LYS A 156 -13.73 -0.97 11.95
C LYS A 156 -13.29 -2.09 11.01
N ILE A 157 -12.21 -2.77 11.37
CA ILE A 157 -11.81 -4.08 10.83
C ILE A 157 -12.66 -5.16 11.50
#